data_AF-F1YYX3-F1
#
_entry.id   AF-F1YYX3-F1
#
_cell.length_a   1.000
_cell.length_b   1.000
_cell.length_c   1.000
_cell.angle_alpha   90.00
_cell.angle_beta   90.00
_cell.angle_gamma   90.00
#
_symmetry.space_group_name_H-M   'P 1'
#
loop_
_entity.id
_entity.type
_entity.pdbx_description
1 polymer ?
#
loop_
_entity_poly.entity_id
_entity_poly.type
_entity_poly.pdbx_seq_one_letter_code
_entity_poly.pdbx_strand_id
1 'polypeptide(L)'
;MKKSGVSFGHSIGSFFGFIFSGLMMILGFLIATTFFILSVLINWVKMSLGFALFWFIASGFYNVVFLDNQSFEPFDGMSILIILGLGFIASVYVTISDIKN
;
A
#
# COMPACT_ATOMS: atom_id res chain seq x y z
N MET A 1 41.98 -44.94 14.99
CA MET A 1 41.89 -44.50 13.57
C MET A 1 40.53 -43.84 13.35
N LYS A 2 40.48 -42.52 13.25
CA LYS A 2 39.23 -41.75 13.07
C LYS A 2 38.95 -41.68 11.56
N LYS A 3 37.92 -42.37 11.08
CA LYS A 3 37.53 -42.39 9.66
C LYS A 3 37.19 -40.96 9.21
N SER A 4 38.05 -40.37 8.39
CA SER A 4 37.78 -39.17 7.60
C SER A 4 36.86 -39.57 6.42
N GLY A 5 35.61 -39.88 6.74
CA GLY A 5 34.54 -40.08 5.77
C GLY A 5 33.99 -38.72 5.38
N VAL A 6 34.46 -38.24 4.23
CA VAL A 6 34.09 -37.03 3.51
C VAL A 6 32.73 -36.41 3.88
N SER A 7 32.81 -35.17 4.37
CA SER A 7 31.78 -34.15 4.62
C SER A 7 30.90 -33.78 3.40
N PHE A 8 30.88 -34.57 2.33
CA PHE A 8 30.30 -34.20 1.03
C PHE A 8 28.77 -34.06 1.10
N GLY A 9 28.09 -35.02 1.73
CA GLY A 9 26.63 -34.97 1.91
C GLY A 9 26.16 -33.79 2.77
N HIS A 10 26.96 -33.39 3.77
CA HIS A 10 26.68 -32.24 4.62
C HIS A 10 26.86 -30.91 3.87
N SER A 11 27.90 -30.83 3.02
CA SER A 11 28.16 -29.66 2.18
C SER A 11 27.13 -29.49 1.06
N ILE A 12 26.69 -30.59 0.43
CA ILE A 12 25.63 -30.55 -0.59
C ILE A 12 24.29 -30.17 0.03
N GLY A 13 23.95 -30.75 1.19
CA GLY A 13 22.71 -30.43 1.91
C GLY A 13 22.66 -28.98 2.37
N SER A 14 23.79 -28.43 2.81
CA SER A 14 23.91 -27.00 3.15
C SER A 14 23.74 -26.10 1.93
N PHE A 15 24.31 -26.47 0.77
CA PHE A 15 24.15 -25.72 -0.48
C PHE A 15 22.70 -25.68 -0.97
N PHE A 16 22.00 -26.83 -0.99
CA PHE A 16 20.58 -26.88 -1.33
C PHE A 16 19.71 -26.17 -0.28
N GLY A 17 20.07 -26.25 1.00
CA GLY A 17 19.40 -25.52 2.08
C GLY A 17 19.49 -23.99 1.90
N PHE A 18 20.64 -23.48 1.47
CA PHE A 18 20.82 -22.05 1.18
C PHE A 18 19.96 -21.60 -0.01
N ILE A 19 19.96 -22.37 -1.10
CA ILE A 19 19.13 -22.09 -2.29
C ILE A 19 17.64 -22.12 -1.93
N PHE A 20 17.21 -23.13 -1.18
CA PHE A 20 15.83 -23.27 -0.74
C PHE A 20 15.41 -22.11 0.18
N SER A 21 16.27 -21.70 1.11
CA SER A 21 16.03 -20.52 1.96
C SER A 21 15.89 -19.25 1.13
N GLY A 22 16.76 -19.03 0.14
CA GLY A 22 16.67 -17.89 -0.77
C GLY A 22 15.37 -17.90 -1.60
N LEU A 23 14.98 -19.06 -2.12
CA LEU A 23 13.70 -19.24 -2.84
C LEU A 23 12.50 -18.93 -1.95
N MET A 24 12.46 -19.48 -0.73
CA MET A 24 11.37 -19.24 0.21
C MET A 24 11.28 -17.76 0.63
N MET A 25 12.43 -17.08 0.77
CA MET A 25 12.47 -15.64 1.03
C MET A 25 11.86 -14.83 -0.12
N ILE A 26 12.23 -15.12 -1.37
CA ILE A 26 11.70 -14.43 -2.55
C ILE A 26 10.20 -14.67 -2.68
N LEU A 27 9.75 -15.91 -2.52
CA LEU A 27 8.33 -16.25 -2.58
C LEU A 27 7.54 -15.54 -1.48
N GLY A 28 8.05 -15.53 -0.25
CA GLY A 28 7.45 -14.81 0.87
C GLY A 28 7.34 -13.31 0.58
N PHE A 29 8.40 -12.70 0.05
CA PHE A 29 8.39 -11.29 -0.34
C PHE A 29 7.38 -11.01 -1.47
N LEU A 30 7.30 -11.86 -2.49
CA LEU A 30 6.37 -11.68 -3.62
C LEU A 30 4.92 -11.68 -3.14
N ILE A 31 4.59 -12.64 -2.28
CA ILE A 31 3.27 -12.80 -1.70
C ILE A 31 2.94 -11.61 -0.80
N ALA A 32 3.83 -11.26 0.14
CA ALA A 32 3.62 -10.15 1.06
C ALA A 32 3.48 -8.81 0.33
N THR A 33 4.30 -8.55 -0.68
CA THR A 33 4.25 -7.30 -1.47
C THR A 33 2.94 -7.21 -2.24
N THR A 34 2.48 -8.32 -2.83
CA THR A 34 1.21 -8.36 -3.56
C THR A 34 0.04 -8.03 -2.64
N PHE A 35 -0.02 -8.64 -1.46
CA PHE A 35 -1.06 -8.34 -0.47
C PHE A 35 -0.97 -6.91 0.05
N PHE A 36 0.25 -6.41 0.30
CA PHE A 36 0.46 -5.02 0.71
C PHE A 36 -0.10 -4.04 -0.33
N ILE A 37 0.23 -4.22 -1.62
CA ILE A 37 -0.29 -3.37 -2.70
C ILE A 37 -1.81 -3.44 -2.78
N LEU A 38 -2.39 -4.64 -2.67
CA LEU A 38 -3.85 -4.82 -2.63
C LEU A 38 -4.50 -4.05 -1.48
N SER A 39 -3.93 -4.14 -0.27
CA SER A 39 -4.41 -3.41 0.90
C SER A 39 -4.29 -1.89 0.72
N VAL A 40 -3.18 -1.40 0.16
CA VAL A 40 -2.99 0.02 -0.15
C VAL A 40 -4.03 0.49 -1.17
N LEU A 41 -4.33 -0.29 -2.21
CA LEU A 41 -5.33 0.05 -3.22
C LEU A 41 -6.75 0.10 -2.65
N ILE A 42 -7.12 -0.87 -1.80
CA ILE A 42 -8.44 -0.88 -1.14
C ILE A 42 -8.57 0.36 -0.24
N ASN A 43 -7.55 0.64 0.57
CA ASN A 43 -7.55 1.82 1.43
C ASN A 43 -7.50 3.11 0.61
N TRP A 44 -6.83 3.12 -0.54
CA TRP A 44 -6.76 4.28 -1.43
C TRP A 44 -8.12 4.69 -1.94
N VAL A 45 -8.92 3.73 -2.39
CA VAL A 45 -10.31 4.00 -2.83
C VAL A 45 -11.13 4.55 -1.67
N LYS A 46 -11.05 3.93 -0.48
CA LYS A 46 -11.80 4.39 0.71
C LYS A 46 -11.42 5.82 1.11
N MET A 47 -10.13 6.11 1.21
CA MET A 47 -9.65 7.44 1.62
C MET A 47 -9.95 8.49 0.55
N SER A 48 -9.81 8.16 -0.74
CA SER A 48 -10.14 9.08 -1.83
C SER A 48 -11.63 9.43 -1.86
N LEU A 49 -12.51 8.45 -1.62
CA LEU A 49 -13.95 8.70 -1.48
C LEU A 49 -14.27 9.57 -0.26
N GLY A 50 -13.62 9.31 0.88
CA GLY A 50 -13.75 10.14 2.08
C GLY A 50 -13.34 11.59 1.84
N PHE A 51 -12.20 11.80 1.19
CA PHE A 51 -11.73 13.14 0.83
C PHE A 51 -12.61 13.81 -0.23
N ALA A 52 -13.14 13.06 -1.20
CA ALA A 52 -14.07 13.60 -2.19
C ALA A 52 -15.37 14.08 -1.54
N LEU A 53 -15.94 13.30 -0.61
CA LEU A 53 -17.12 13.71 0.14
C LEU A 53 -16.86 14.94 1.01
N PHE A 54 -15.71 14.96 1.71
CA PHE A 54 -15.29 16.12 2.49
C PHE A 54 -15.17 17.38 1.60
N TRP A 55 -14.50 17.25 0.45
CA TRP A 55 -14.29 18.35 -0.48
C TRP A 55 -15.60 18.86 -1.09
N PHE A 56 -16.51 17.95 -1.46
CA PHE A 56 -17.84 18.30 -1.97
C PHE A 56 -18.60 19.18 -0.97
N ILE A 57 -18.62 18.79 0.31
CA ILE A 57 -19.30 19.55 1.37
C ILE A 57 -18.60 20.89 1.59
N ALA A 58 -17.26 20.90 1.66
CA ALA A 58 -16.48 22.12 1.86
C ALA A 58 -16.68 23.13 0.73
N SER A 59 -16.66 22.67 -0.53
CA SER A 59 -16.91 23.50 -1.70
C SER A 59 -18.34 24.02 -1.72
N GLY A 60 -19.33 23.20 -1.35
CA GLY A 60 -20.73 23.64 -1.24
C GLY A 60 -20.89 24.77 -0.21
N PHE A 61 -20.32 24.58 0.98
CA PHE A 61 -20.33 25.61 2.01
C PHE A 61 -19.60 26.89 1.57
N TYR A 62 -18.46 26.75 0.92
CA TYR A 62 -17.69 27.90 0.43
C TYR A 62 -18.46 28.73 -0.61
N ASN A 63 -19.09 28.07 -1.59
CA ASN A 63 -19.86 28.74 -2.62
C ASN A 63 -21.09 29.47 -2.07
N VAL A 64 -21.82 28.84 -1.13
CA VAL A 64 -23.03 29.43 -0.55
C VAL A 64 -22.72 30.56 0.43
N VAL A 65 -21.69 30.40 1.28
CA VAL A 65 -21.45 31.33 2.39
C VAL A 65 -20.57 32.52 2.00
N PHE A 66 -19.60 32.31 1.11
CA PHE A 66 -18.59 33.33 0.81
C PHE A 66 -18.75 33.96 -0.57
N LEU A 67 -19.10 33.16 -1.58
CA LEU A 67 -19.13 33.64 -2.96
C LEU A 67 -20.52 34.03 -3.45
N ASP A 68 -21.60 33.63 -2.75
CA ASP A 68 -22.99 33.78 -3.18
C ASP A 68 -23.19 33.40 -4.67
N ASN A 69 -22.48 32.36 -5.09
CA ASN A 69 -22.35 32.01 -6.49
C ASN A 69 -23.34 30.89 -6.85
N GLN A 70 -24.06 31.07 -7.95
CA GLN A 70 -25.09 30.13 -8.41
C GLN A 70 -24.50 28.92 -9.17
N SER A 71 -23.24 29.00 -9.58
CA SER A 71 -22.54 27.93 -10.28
C SER A 71 -21.78 27.05 -9.29
N PHE A 72 -22.25 25.81 -9.12
CA PHE A 72 -21.64 24.85 -8.21
C PHE A 72 -20.85 23.79 -9.00
N GLU A 73 -19.52 23.94 -9.02
CA GLU A 73 -18.60 22.96 -9.58
C GLU A 73 -17.62 22.51 -8.48
N PRO A 74 -17.97 21.47 -7.71
CA PRO A 74 -17.16 21.04 -6.57
C PRO A 74 -15.87 20.32 -6.98
N PHE A 75 -15.77 19.83 -8.21
CA PHE A 75 -14.62 19.06 -8.68
C PHE A 75 -14.12 19.62 -10.01
N ASP A 76 -12.90 20.15 -9.98
CA ASP A 76 -12.10 20.44 -11.16
C ASP A 76 -10.97 19.40 -11.33
N GLY A 77 -10.22 19.49 -12.43
CA GLY A 77 -9.11 18.56 -12.67
C GLY A 77 -8.03 18.58 -11.59
N MET A 78 -7.78 19.73 -10.95
CA MET A 78 -6.73 19.86 -9.94
C MET A 78 -7.15 19.30 -8.58
N SER A 79 -8.37 19.60 -8.12
CA SER A 79 -8.96 19.06 -6.89
C SER A 79 -9.07 17.55 -6.95
N ILE A 80 -9.46 16.96 -8.09
CA ILE A 80 -9.45 15.50 -8.26
C ILE A 80 -8.04 14.93 -8.08
N LEU A 81 -7.02 15.53 -8.69
CA LEU A 81 -5.63 15.08 -8.53
C LEU A 81 -5.15 15.20 -7.08
N ILE A 82 -5.50 16.29 -6.39
CA ILE A 82 -5.17 16.50 -4.98
C ILE A 82 -5.86 15.44 -4.10
N ILE A 83 -7.15 15.17 -4.33
CA ILE A 83 -7.91 14.15 -3.60
C ILE A 83 -7.29 12.77 -3.79
N LEU A 84 -6.97 12.40 -5.03
CA LEU A 84 -6.34 11.11 -5.34
C LEU A 84 -4.94 11.00 -4.73
N GLY A 85 -4.14 12.07 -4.81
CA GLY A 85 -2.80 12.13 -4.24
C GLY A 85 -2.79 12.04 -2.71
N LEU A 86 -3.62 12.84 -2.04
CA LEU A 86 -3.78 12.78 -0.58
C LEU A 86 -4.37 11.44 -0.14
N GLY A 87 -5.34 10.92 -0.90
CA GLY A 87 -5.91 9.59 -0.70
C GLY A 87 -4.84 8.51 -0.71
N PHE A 88 -3.89 8.60 -1.65
CA PHE A 88 -2.81 7.61 -1.79
C PHE A 88 -1.81 7.68 -0.64
N ILE A 89 -1.40 8.89 -0.24
CA ILE A 89 -0.50 9.06 0.91
C ILE A 89 -1.18 8.51 2.17
N ALA A 90 -2.44 8.89 2.41
CA ALA A 90 -3.19 8.45 3.57
C ALA A 90 -3.41 6.92 3.58
N SER A 91 -3.66 6.30 2.43
CA SER A 91 -3.87 4.85 2.37
C SER A 91 -2.63 4.06 2.72
N VAL A 92 -1.44 4.51 2.33
CA VAL A 92 -0.17 3.89 2.76
C VAL A 92 -0.05 3.93 4.28
N TYR A 93 -0.31 5.08 4.91
CA TYR A 93 -0.27 5.20 6.37
C TYR A 93 -1.28 4.28 7.06
N VAL A 94 -2.52 4.23 6.57
CA VAL A 94 -3.57 3.36 7.13
C VAL A 94 -3.20 1.90 6.97
N THR A 95 -2.71 1.48 5.80
CA THR A 95 -2.28 0.09 5.59
C THR A 95 -1.12 -0.29 6.52
N ILE A 96 -0.17 0.61 6.77
CA ILE A 96 0.91 0.37 7.75
C ILE A 96 0.35 0.27 9.17
N SER A 97 -0.63 1.11 9.54
CA SER A 97 -1.25 1.03 10.87
C SER A 97 -2.07 -0.23 11.06
N ASP A 98 -2.75 -0.71 10.02
CA ASP A 98 -3.55 -1.93 10.05
C ASP A 98 -2.68 -3.19 10.23
N ILE A 99 -1.44 -3.19 9.72
CA ILE A 99 -0.49 -4.31 9.90
C ILE A 99 0.05 -4.35 11.33
N LYS A 100 0.10 -3.21 12.03
CA LYS A 100 0.65 -3.10 13.38
C LYS A 100 -0.32 -3.61 14.46
N ASN A 101 -1.62 -3.55 14.20
CA ASN A 101 -2.68 -3.95 15.14
C ASN A 101 -3.06 -5.42 14.96
#